data_AF-A0A7C0WXH9-F1
#
_entry.id   AF-A0A7C0WXH9-F1
#
_cell.length_a   1.000
_cell.length_b   1.000
_cell.length_c   1.000
_cell.angle_alpha   90.00
_cell.angle_beta   90.00
_cell.angle_gamma   90.00
#
_symmetry.space_group_name_H-M   'P 1'
#
loop_
_entity.id
_entity.type
_entity.pdbx_description
1 polymer ?
#
loop_
_entity_poly.entity_id
_entity_poly.type
_entity_poly.pdbx_seq_one_letter_code
_entity_poly.pdbx_strand_id
1 'polypeptide(L)'
;MKIMKAKILKLIYSLIFIFLVLYPNIYLAGKQAVNEIRGMDSLIDPDNPEVIKLAEYLKSNEINPEKYIYTHIKWASDYDVYWNLEYWATPEETIKNGRGDCEDRAILLKSVEEYLGIKS
;
A
#
# COMPACT_ATOMS: atom_id res chain seq x y z
N MET A 1 -37.61 26.13 -5.88
CA MET A 1 -36.16 26.48 -5.86
C MET A 1 -35.46 26.20 -4.51
N LYS A 2 -35.95 26.68 -3.35
CA LYS A 2 -35.32 26.42 -2.02
C LYS A 2 -35.17 24.93 -1.66
N ILE A 3 -36.21 24.12 -1.90
CA ILE A 3 -36.22 22.68 -1.58
C ILE A 3 -35.15 21.92 -2.38
N MET A 4 -34.97 22.27 -3.65
CA MET A 4 -33.96 21.67 -4.52
C MET A 4 -32.53 21.97 -4.03
N LYS A 5 -32.26 23.22 -3.60
CA LYS A 5 -30.98 23.61 -2.99
C LYS A 5 -30.68 22.84 -1.70
N ALA A 6 -31.69 22.62 -0.85
CA ALA A 6 -31.53 21.83 0.37
C ALA A 6 -31.23 20.35 0.10
N LYS A 7 -31.85 19.75 -0.93
CA LYS A 7 -31.55 18.37 -1.36
C LYS A 7 -30.13 18.23 -1.90
N ILE A 8 -29.68 19.18 -2.73
CA ILE A 8 -28.31 19.23 -3.26
C ILE A 8 -27.30 19.34 -2.12
N LEU A 9 -27.56 20.24 -1.16
CA LEU A 9 -26.67 20.43 -0.01
C LEU A 9 -26.55 19.16 0.84
N LYS A 10 -27.67 18.48 1.11
CA LYS A 10 -27.67 17.19 1.81
C LYS A 10 -26.84 16.14 1.06
N LEU A 11 -27.00 16.06 -0.26
CA LEU A 11 -26.23 15.13 -1.08
C LEU A 11 -24.72 15.41 -0.98
N ILE A 12 -24.32 16.68 -1.07
CA ILE A 12 -22.90 17.08 -0.93
C ILE A 12 -22.37 16.67 0.44
N TYR A 13 -23.07 16.97 1.52
CA TYR A 13 -22.63 16.57 2.87
C TYR A 13 -22.58 15.05 3.05
N SER A 14 -23.53 14.31 2.47
CA SER A 14 -23.49 12.84 2.47
C SER A 14 -22.26 12.31 1.73
N LEU A 15 -21.92 12.87 0.57
CA LEU A 15 -20.73 12.47 -0.18
C LEU A 15 -19.44 12.80 0.57
N ILE A 16 -19.35 13.99 1.16
CA ILE A 16 -18.21 14.38 2.01
C ILE A 16 -18.09 13.44 3.20
N PHE A 17 -19.21 13.12 3.86
CA PHE A 17 -19.21 12.21 5.00
C PHE A 17 -18.76 10.81 4.61
N ILE A 18 -19.29 10.25 3.51
CA ILE A 18 -18.86 8.94 2.98
C ILE A 18 -17.37 8.97 2.67
N PHE A 19 -16.88 10.01 2.00
CA PHE A 19 -15.46 10.15 1.70
C PHE A 19 -14.60 10.14 2.97
N LEU A 20 -14.98 10.91 3.99
CA LEU A 20 -14.24 10.97 5.26
C LEU A 20 -14.32 9.68 6.08
N VAL A 21 -15.38 8.86 5.91
CA VAL A 21 -15.48 7.54 6.54
C VAL A 21 -14.57 6.52 5.83
N LEU A 22 -14.50 6.56 4.50
CA LEU A 22 -13.70 5.64 3.71
C LEU A 22 -12.22 6.04 3.66
N TYR A 23 -11.93 7.34 3.69
CA TYR A 23 -10.58 7.90 3.60
C TYR A 23 -10.31 8.97 4.67
N PRO A 24 -10.40 8.63 5.97
CA PRO A 24 -10.13 9.59 7.03
C PRO A 24 -8.68 10.12 7.00
N ASN A 25 -7.72 9.35 6.47
CA ASN A 25 -6.37 9.85 6.24
C ASN A 25 -6.24 10.52 4.85
N ILE A 26 -6.65 11.79 4.79
CA ILE A 26 -6.70 12.57 3.55
C ILE A 26 -5.32 12.72 2.89
N TYR A 27 -4.25 12.77 3.68
CA TYR A 27 -2.88 12.85 3.15
C TYR A 27 -2.55 11.58 2.34
N LEU A 28 -2.78 10.40 2.92
CA LEU A 28 -2.56 9.14 2.22
C LEU A 28 -3.56 8.92 1.08
N ALA A 29 -4.79 9.44 1.20
CA ALA A 29 -5.76 9.39 0.10
C ALA A 29 -5.25 10.16 -1.13
N GLY A 30 -4.62 11.31 -0.91
CA GLY A 30 -3.96 12.07 -1.98
C GLY A 30 -2.76 11.32 -2.57
N LYS A 31 -1.94 10.68 -1.73
CA LYS A 31 -0.81 9.84 -2.17
C LYS A 31 -1.29 8.65 -3.01
N GLN A 32 -2.34 7.95 -2.57
CA GLN A 32 -2.94 6.84 -3.32
C GLN A 32 -3.50 7.31 -4.67
N ALA A 33 -4.21 8.44 -4.72
CA ALA A 33 -4.70 8.97 -5.99
C ALA A 33 -3.57 9.23 -7.01
N VAL A 34 -2.38 9.61 -6.55
CA VAL A 34 -1.19 9.75 -7.41
C VAL A 34 -0.62 8.38 -7.80
N ASN A 35 -0.58 7.42 -6.89
CA ASN A 35 -0.12 6.05 -7.17
C ASN A 35 -0.98 5.37 -8.24
N GLU A 36 -2.30 5.50 -8.15
CA GLU A 36 -3.26 4.98 -9.15
C GLU A 36 -2.98 5.55 -10.57
N ILE A 37 -2.64 6.83 -10.65
CA ILE A 37 -2.30 7.47 -11.93
C ILE A 37 -0.97 6.94 -12.49
N ARG A 38 0.01 6.68 -11.62
CA ARG A 38 1.34 6.18 -12.00
C ARG A 38 1.36 4.68 -12.28
N GLY A 39 0.44 3.94 -11.69
CA GLY A 39 0.40 2.48 -11.69
C GLY A 39 1.24 1.86 -10.56
N MET A 40 0.84 0.66 -10.15
CA MET A 40 1.45 -0.10 -9.06
C MET A 40 2.95 -0.38 -9.29
N ASP A 41 3.34 -0.63 -10.54
CA ASP A 41 4.73 -0.88 -10.92
C ASP A 41 5.68 0.26 -10.52
N SER A 42 5.16 1.49 -10.38
CA SER A 42 5.95 2.65 -9.94
C SER A 42 6.37 2.59 -8.47
N LEU A 43 5.83 1.66 -7.68
CA LEU A 43 6.17 1.42 -6.28
C LEU A 43 7.19 0.30 -6.09
N ILE A 44 7.51 -0.45 -7.16
CA ILE A 44 8.58 -1.44 -7.14
C ILE A 44 9.90 -0.67 -7.05
N ASP A 45 10.66 -0.91 -5.97
CA ASP A 45 11.90 -0.18 -5.67
C ASP A 45 12.98 -1.15 -5.19
N PRO A 46 13.67 -1.84 -6.12
CA PRO A 46 14.74 -2.79 -5.77
C PRO A 46 15.98 -2.10 -5.18
N ASP A 47 16.14 -0.80 -5.40
CA ASP A 47 17.28 0.00 -4.92
C ASP A 47 17.03 0.60 -3.52
N ASN A 48 15.85 0.36 -2.92
CA ASN A 48 15.53 0.81 -1.58
C ASN A 48 16.47 0.16 -0.54
N PRO A 49 17.07 0.92 0.40
CA PRO A 49 18.00 0.37 1.39
C PRO A 49 17.44 -0.76 2.25
N GLU A 50 16.15 -0.71 2.62
CA GLU A 50 15.52 -1.79 3.40
C GLU A 50 15.26 -3.04 2.55
N VAL A 51 14.94 -2.86 1.26
CA VAL A 51 14.80 -3.98 0.30
C VAL A 51 16.14 -4.65 0.08
N ILE A 52 17.21 -3.90 -0.18
CA ILE A 52 18.57 -4.41 -0.34
C ILE A 52 18.98 -5.22 0.89
N LYS A 53 18.79 -4.65 2.09
CA LYS A 53 19.12 -5.30 3.36
C LYS A 53 18.35 -6.60 3.56
N LEU A 54 17.05 -6.60 3.29
CA LEU A 54 16.23 -7.81 3.36
C LEU A 54 16.71 -8.85 2.33
N ALA A 55 16.90 -8.44 1.08
CA ALA A 55 17.29 -9.34 0.00
C ALA A 55 18.65 -10.00 0.25
N GLU A 56 19.66 -9.24 0.70
CA GLU A 56 20.98 -9.78 1.07
C GLU A 56 20.90 -10.74 2.26
N TYR A 57 20.04 -10.45 3.25
CA TYR A 57 19.79 -11.38 4.35
C TYR A 57 19.18 -12.69 3.85
N LEU A 58 18.16 -12.62 2.98
CA LEU A 58 17.51 -13.81 2.44
C LEU A 58 18.47 -14.64 1.58
N LYS A 59 19.25 -13.98 0.72
CA LYS A 59 20.26 -14.61 -0.13
C LYS A 59 21.34 -15.31 0.70
N SER A 60 21.88 -14.64 1.71
CA SER A 60 22.95 -15.17 2.57
C SER A 60 22.52 -16.38 3.40
N ASN A 61 21.22 -16.52 3.66
CA ASN A 61 20.65 -17.61 4.45
C ASN A 61 19.89 -18.64 3.59
N GLU A 62 19.97 -18.54 2.26
CA GLU A 62 19.26 -19.42 1.30
C GLU A 62 17.75 -19.51 1.55
N ILE A 63 17.14 -18.39 1.95
CA ILE A 63 15.70 -18.31 2.27
C ILE A 63 14.91 -17.90 1.01
N ASN A 64 13.87 -18.65 0.67
CA ASN A 64 12.93 -18.28 -0.39
C ASN A 64 12.18 -16.97 -0.02
N PRO A 65 12.25 -15.90 -0.86
CA PRO A 65 11.67 -14.60 -0.54
C PRO A 65 10.15 -14.62 -0.33
N GLU A 66 9.41 -15.27 -1.22
CA GLU A 66 7.96 -15.40 -1.14
C GLU A 66 7.55 -16.01 0.21
N LYS A 67 8.08 -17.19 0.52
CA LYS A 67 7.81 -17.89 1.77
C LYS A 67 8.15 -17.02 2.98
N TYR A 68 9.27 -16.29 2.95
CA TYR A 68 9.65 -15.41 4.05
C TYR A 68 8.65 -14.27 4.23
N ILE A 69 8.32 -13.54 3.15
CA ILE A 69 7.43 -12.38 3.19
C ILE A 69 6.03 -12.80 3.66
N TYR A 70 5.45 -13.85 3.08
CA TYR A 70 4.12 -14.32 3.49
C TYR A 70 4.05 -14.90 4.91
N THR A 71 5.20 -15.27 5.49
CA THR A 71 5.28 -15.74 6.88
C THR A 71 5.52 -14.60 7.88
N HIS A 72 6.32 -13.59 7.51
CA HIS A 72 6.80 -12.56 8.43
C HIS A 72 6.07 -11.22 8.30
N ILE A 73 5.51 -10.91 7.13
CA ILE A 73 4.63 -9.76 6.92
C ILE A 73 3.20 -10.20 7.21
N LYS A 74 2.66 -9.73 8.33
CA LYS A 74 1.29 -10.09 8.75
C LYS A 74 0.28 -9.46 7.81
N TRP A 75 -0.75 -10.22 7.44
CA TRP A 75 -1.87 -9.63 6.73
C TRP A 75 -2.61 -8.64 7.64
N ALA A 76 -2.87 -7.45 7.14
CA ALA A 76 -3.73 -6.44 7.75
C ALA A 76 -4.33 -5.59 6.62
N SER A 77 -5.60 -5.19 6.75
CA SER A 77 -6.22 -4.34 5.75
C SER A 77 -5.64 -2.92 5.78
N ASP A 78 -5.71 -2.20 4.67
CA ASP A 78 -5.33 -0.78 4.64
C ASP A 78 -6.09 0.07 5.65
N TYR A 79 -7.33 -0.30 5.96
CA TYR A 79 -8.09 0.44 6.96
C TYR A 79 -7.50 0.27 8.36
N ASP A 80 -6.99 -0.92 8.68
CA ASP A 80 -6.34 -1.19 9.97
C ASP A 80 -4.96 -0.53 10.10
N VAL A 81 -4.23 -0.37 8.99
CA VAL A 81 -2.85 0.13 8.96
C VAL A 81 -2.79 1.64 8.70
N TYR A 82 -3.53 2.11 7.70
CA TYR A 82 -3.43 3.45 7.13
C TYR A 82 -4.69 4.29 7.32
N TRP A 83 -5.76 3.69 7.85
CA TRP A 83 -7.08 4.30 8.03
C TRP A 83 -7.65 4.81 6.72
N ASN A 84 -7.46 4.07 5.65
CA ASN A 84 -8.11 4.33 4.36
C ASN A 84 -8.62 3.01 3.81
N LEU A 85 -9.65 3.06 2.96
CA LEU A 85 -10.18 1.86 2.30
C LEU A 85 -9.13 1.17 1.42
N GLU A 86 -8.18 1.95 0.90
CA GLU A 86 -7.17 1.55 -0.08
C GLU A 86 -5.95 2.46 0.05
N TYR A 87 -4.75 1.88 0.09
CA TYR A 87 -3.45 2.54 0.08
C TYR A 87 -2.31 1.55 -0.23
N TRP A 88 -1.70 1.68 -1.41
CA TRP A 88 -0.52 0.89 -1.78
C TRP A 88 0.73 1.40 -1.07
N ALA A 89 1.25 0.60 -0.14
CA ALA A 89 2.46 0.91 0.60
C ALA A 89 3.73 0.70 -0.23
N THR A 90 4.76 1.49 0.06
CA THR A 90 6.10 1.23 -0.48
C THR A 90 6.70 -0.03 0.18
N PRO A 91 7.69 -0.69 -0.45
CA PRO A 91 8.40 -1.82 0.17
C PRO A 91 8.95 -1.47 1.57
N GLU A 92 9.46 -0.25 1.74
CA GLU A 92 9.97 0.25 3.02
C GLU A 92 8.86 0.39 4.07
N GLU A 93 7.69 0.92 3.70
CA GLU A 93 6.53 1.02 4.59
C GLU A 93 6.07 -0.39 5.04
N THR A 94 5.97 -1.34 4.11
CA THR A 94 5.63 -2.74 4.40
C THR A 94 6.62 -3.40 5.35
N ILE A 95 7.93 -3.23 5.12
CA ILE A 95 8.98 -3.77 6.00
C ILE A 95 8.87 -3.16 7.41
N LYS A 96 8.74 -1.83 7.51
CA LYS A 96 8.70 -1.13 8.81
C LYS A 96 7.45 -1.46 9.62
N ASN A 97 6.29 -1.56 8.96
CA ASN A 97 5.04 -1.90 9.61
C ASN A 97 4.96 -3.40 9.99
N GLY A 98 5.75 -4.24 9.31
CA GLY A 98 5.71 -5.70 9.46
C GLY A 98 4.35 -6.30 9.12
N ARG A 99 3.54 -5.54 8.36
CA ARG A 99 2.18 -5.88 7.96
C ARG A 99 1.78 -5.10 6.72
N GLY A 100 0.84 -5.66 5.98
CA GLY A 100 0.24 -5.12 4.77
C GLY A 100 -0.68 -6.18 4.16
N ASP A 101 -1.54 -5.79 3.23
CA ASP A 101 -2.44 -6.73 2.56
C ASP A 101 -1.77 -7.37 1.34
N CYS A 102 -2.49 -7.56 0.23
CA CYS A 102 -2.02 -8.43 -0.85
C CYS A 102 -1.00 -7.71 -1.73
N GLU A 103 -1.34 -6.50 -2.14
CA GLU A 103 -0.56 -5.56 -2.94
C GLU A 103 0.72 -5.15 -2.23
N ASP A 104 0.66 -4.80 -0.94
CA ASP A 104 1.84 -4.41 -0.16
C ASP A 104 2.90 -5.51 -0.14
N ARG A 105 2.45 -6.77 0.04
CA ARG A 105 3.33 -7.94 0.03
C ARG A 105 3.83 -8.25 -1.39
N ALA A 106 3.01 -8.04 -2.42
CA ALA A 106 3.40 -8.23 -3.81
C ALA A 106 4.44 -7.19 -4.27
N ILE A 107 4.24 -5.92 -3.94
CA ILE A 107 5.17 -4.81 -4.23
C ILE A 107 6.53 -5.08 -3.55
N LEU A 108 6.52 -5.48 -2.27
CA LEU A 108 7.74 -5.86 -1.55
C LEU A 108 8.42 -7.08 -2.18
N LEU A 109 7.67 -8.15 -2.45
CA LEU A 109 8.20 -9.38 -3.04
C LEU A 109 8.86 -9.09 -4.39
N LYS A 110 8.16 -8.35 -5.24
CA LYS A 110 8.66 -8.00 -6.57
C LYS A 110 9.94 -7.17 -6.50
N SER A 111 10.01 -6.21 -5.58
CA SER A 111 11.22 -5.40 -5.35
C SER A 111 12.41 -6.26 -4.90
N VAL A 112 12.18 -7.24 -4.01
CA VAL A 112 13.22 -8.18 -3.56
C VAL A 112 13.66 -9.10 -4.70
N GLU A 113 12.74 -9.63 -5.49
CA GLU A 113 13.04 -10.52 -6.62
C GLU A 113 13.84 -9.80 -7.71
N GLU A 114 13.49 -8.56 -8.05
CA GLU A 114 14.23 -7.75 -9.01
C GLU A 114 15.66 -7.47 -8.55
N TYR A 115 15.87 -7.12 -7.27
CA TYR A 115 17.21 -6.97 -6.71
C TYR A 115 18.03 -8.27 -6.81
N LEU A 116 17.40 -9.42 -6.54
CA LEU A 116 18.05 -10.73 -6.60
C LEU A 116 18.23 -11.25 -8.04
N GLY A 117 17.68 -10.58 -9.05
CA GLY A 117 17.68 -11.05 -10.44
C GLY A 117 16.82 -12.28 -10.69
N ILE A 118 15.82 -12.52 -9.82
CA ILE A 118 14.82 -13.60 -9.97
C ILE A 118 13.74 -13.10 -10.93
N LYS A 119 13.52 -13.85 -12.01
CA LYS A 119 12.41 -13.56 -12.93
C LYS A 119 11.15 -14.25 -12.45
N SER A 120 10.13 -13.45 -12.13
CA SER A 120 8.73 -13.83 -11.88
C SER A 120 7.95 -13.92 -13.18
#